data_AF-A0A7K2ME93-F1
#
_entry.id   AF-A0A7K2ME93-F1
#
_cell.length_a   1.000
_cell.length_b   1.000
_cell.length_c   1.000
_cell.angle_alpha   90.00
_cell.angle_beta   90.00
_cell.angle_gamma   90.00
#
_symmetry.space_group_name_H-M   'P 1'
#
loop_
_entity.id
_entity.type
_entity.pdbx_description
1 polymer ?
#
loop_
_entity_poly.entity_id
_entity_poly.type
_entity_poly.pdbx_seq_one_letter_code
_entity_poly.pdbx_strand_id
1 'polypeptide(L)'
;MDPNTREPDGMGPDGDGHAPGPRPPRDTRAADFTPHAPALARTVRVVAGDFLLTVNPVDGSEIEVCPPGERPAPPRRRDRAERA
;
A
#
# COMPACT_ATOMS: atom_id res chain seq x y z
N MET A 1 -20.86 20.55 -21.69
CA MET A 1 -21.10 19.14 -22.07
C MET A 1 -20.21 18.28 -21.19
N ASP A 2 -20.80 17.34 -20.46
CA ASP A 2 -20.09 16.32 -19.69
C ASP A 2 -19.96 15.05 -20.58
N PRO A 3 -18.77 14.45 -20.74
CA PRO A 3 -18.57 13.31 -21.64
C PRO A 3 -19.16 12.00 -21.11
N ASN A 4 -19.71 11.96 -19.89
CA ASN A 4 -20.30 10.76 -19.30
C ASN A 4 -21.82 10.64 -19.46
N THR A 5 -22.49 11.58 -20.12
CA THR A 5 -23.92 11.42 -20.41
C THR A 5 -24.08 10.64 -21.72
N ARG A 6 -24.10 9.31 -21.61
CA ARG A 6 -24.59 8.45 -22.71
C ARG A 6 -26.10 8.37 -22.60
N GLU A 7 -26.79 9.00 -23.54
CA GLU A 7 -28.25 8.89 -23.70
C GLU A 7 -28.65 7.40 -23.85
N PRO A 8 -29.76 6.96 -23.24
CA PRO A 8 -30.22 5.59 -23.38
C PRO A 8 -30.95 5.46 -24.72
N ASP A 9 -30.21 5.12 -25.78
CA ASP A 9 -30.85 4.69 -27.02
C ASP A 9 -31.56 3.36 -26.80
N GLY A 10 -32.88 3.42 -26.74
CA GLY A 10 -33.75 2.25 -26.75
C GLY A 10 -33.74 1.57 -28.11
N MET A 11 -33.36 0.30 -28.13
CA MET A 11 -33.78 -0.65 -29.16
C MET A 11 -34.14 -1.98 -28.49
N GLY A 12 -35.28 -2.53 -28.90
CA GLY A 12 -36.06 -3.59 -28.26
C GLY A 12 -35.40 -4.97 -28.09
N PRO A 13 -36.16 -5.92 -27.51
CA PRO A 13 -35.62 -7.02 -26.73
C PRO A 13 -35.56 -8.31 -27.54
N ASP A 14 -34.39 -8.71 -28.03
CA ASP A 14 -34.22 -10.04 -28.60
C ASP A 14 -32.82 -10.59 -28.28
N GLY A 15 -32.77 -11.62 -27.45
CA GLY A 15 -31.54 -12.33 -27.13
C GLY A 15 -31.44 -12.76 -25.67
N ASP A 16 -32.25 -13.76 -25.31
CA ASP A 16 -32.02 -14.76 -24.26
C ASP A 16 -31.29 -14.27 -23.00
N GLY A 17 -32.12 -13.86 -22.03
CA GLY A 17 -31.70 -13.37 -20.73
C GLY A 17 -30.77 -14.31 -19.97
N HIS A 18 -29.48 -13.96 -19.92
CA HIS A 18 -28.65 -14.29 -18.78
C HIS A 18 -28.44 -13.03 -17.95
N ALA A 19 -29.36 -12.79 -17.01
CA ALA A 19 -29.09 -11.87 -15.91
C ALA A 19 -27.77 -12.29 -15.26
N PRO A 20 -26.83 -11.38 -14.95
CA PRO A 20 -25.61 -11.74 -14.26
C PRO A 20 -26.00 -12.29 -12.87
N GLY A 21 -25.99 -13.62 -12.75
CA GLY A 21 -26.26 -14.31 -11.51
C GLY A 21 -25.25 -13.89 -10.43
N PRO A 22 -25.59 -14.05 -9.15
CA PRO A 22 -24.65 -13.82 -8.05
C PRO A 22 -23.34 -14.55 -8.31
N ARG A 23 -22.23 -13.81 -8.34
CA ARG A 23 -20.91 -14.44 -8.49
C ARG A 23 -20.64 -15.33 -7.27
N PRO A 24 -20.07 -16.53 -7.46
CA PRO A 24 -19.70 -17.38 -6.34
C PRO A 24 -18.78 -16.62 -5.38
N PRO A 25 -18.89 -16.85 -4.05
CA PRO A 25 -18.01 -16.25 -3.07
C PRO A 25 -16.55 -16.53 -3.42
N ARG A 26 -15.70 -15.50 -3.38
CA ARG A 26 -14.25 -15.71 -3.48
C ARG A 26 -13.79 -16.40 -2.20
N ASP A 27 -12.96 -17.42 -2.33
CA ASP A 27 -12.29 -18.02 -1.17
C ASP A 27 -11.53 -16.94 -0.40
N THR A 28 -11.82 -16.85 0.90
CA THR A 28 -11.17 -15.88 1.77
C THR A 28 -9.74 -16.34 2.02
N ARG A 29 -8.75 -15.57 1.53
CA ARG A 29 -7.32 -15.76 1.87
C ARG A 29 -7.01 -15.65 3.37
N ALA A 30 -8.02 -15.35 4.19
CA ALA A 30 -7.89 -15.18 5.63
C ALA A 30 -7.63 -16.51 6.37
N ALA A 31 -7.95 -17.66 5.76
CA ALA A 31 -7.83 -18.97 6.41
C ALA A 31 -6.37 -19.38 6.69
N ASP A 32 -5.40 -18.83 5.95
CA ASP A 32 -3.97 -19.16 6.12
C ASP A 32 -3.30 -18.39 7.27
N PHE A 33 -3.98 -17.40 7.87
CA PHE A 33 -3.44 -16.69 9.03
C PHE A 33 -3.72 -17.47 10.31
N THR A 34 -2.77 -18.33 10.67
CA THR A 34 -2.72 -18.90 12.02
C THR A 34 -2.70 -17.76 13.04
N PRO A 35 -3.44 -17.82 14.17
CA PRO A 35 -3.40 -16.78 15.20
C PRO A 35 -1.97 -16.67 15.75
N HIS A 36 -1.21 -15.70 15.26
CA HIS A 36 0.13 -15.42 15.76
C HIS A 36 0.01 -14.76 17.13
N ALA A 37 0.78 -15.23 18.11
CA ALA A 37 1.01 -14.46 19.33
C ALA A 37 1.51 -13.06 18.94
N PRO A 38 1.12 -11.99 19.66
CA PRO A 38 1.52 -10.63 19.29
C PRO A 38 3.04 -10.56 19.21
N ALA A 39 3.56 -10.35 18.00
CA ALA A 39 4.99 -10.17 17.78
C ALA A 39 5.43 -8.88 18.48
N LEU A 40 6.65 -8.86 19.02
CA LEU A 40 7.21 -7.64 19.61
C LEU A 40 7.30 -6.56 18.51
N ALA A 41 6.41 -5.57 18.59
CA ALA A 41 6.43 -4.42 17.71
C ALA A 41 7.67 -3.57 18.00
N ARG A 42 8.61 -3.51 17.04
CA ARG A 42 9.80 -2.66 17.15
C ARG A 42 9.59 -1.40 16.33
N THR A 43 9.47 -0.27 17.01
CA THR A 43 9.51 1.03 16.36
C THR A 43 10.93 1.37 15.92
N VAL A 44 11.08 1.87 14.69
CA VAL A 44 12.38 2.29 14.13
C VAL A 44 12.26 3.65 13.46
N ARG A 45 13.34 4.43 13.52
CA ARG A 45 13.48 5.72 12.83
C ARG A 45 14.25 5.52 11.53
N VAL A 46 13.72 6.04 10.43
CA VAL A 46 14.35 5.97 9.10
C VAL A 46 14.37 7.37 8.50
N VAL A 47 15.51 7.81 7.97
CA VAL A 47 15.60 9.07 7.21
C VAL A 47 15.44 8.75 5.71
N ALA A 48 14.45 9.36 5.06
CA ALA A 48 14.16 9.22 3.64
C ALA A 48 14.17 10.59 2.97
N GLY A 49 15.29 10.92 2.31
CA GLY A 49 15.51 12.26 1.76
C GLY A 49 15.53 13.31 2.88
N ASP A 50 14.60 14.26 2.80
CA ASP A 50 14.45 15.33 3.80
C ASP A 50 13.45 14.97 4.91
N PHE A 51 12.91 13.74 4.94
CA PHE A 51 11.93 13.32 5.93
C PHE A 51 12.49 12.30 6.91
N LEU A 52 11.99 12.37 8.13
CA LEU A 52 12.18 11.38 9.17
C LEU A 52 10.88 10.59 9.32
N LEU A 53 10.97 9.27 9.23
CA LEU A 53 9.85 8.36 9.42
C LEU A 53 10.00 7.62 10.74
N THR A 54 8.95 7.62 11.55
CA THR A 54 8.82 6.76 12.72
C THR A 54 7.88 5.62 12.36
N VAL A 55 8.45 4.44 12.13
CA VAL A 55 7.68 3.26 11.72
C VAL A 55 7.15 2.57 12.96
N ASN A 56 5.86 2.76 13.28
CA ASN A 56 5.16 1.94 14.28
C ASN A 56 4.35 0.86 13.56
N PRO A 57 4.69 -0.43 13.69
CA PRO A 57 4.05 -1.49 12.88
C PRO A 57 2.60 -1.77 13.27
N VAL A 58 2.14 -1.26 14.43
CA VAL A 58 0.77 -1.47 14.94
C VAL A 58 -0.11 -0.29 14.61
N ASP A 59 0.30 0.91 15.03
CA ASP A 59 -0.52 2.13 14.93
C ASP A 59 -0.35 2.87 13.59
N GLY A 60 0.64 2.48 12.79
CA GLY A 60 0.98 3.12 11.53
C GLY A 60 2.29 3.92 11.59
N SER A 61 2.75 4.39 10.44
CA SER A 61 3.98 5.17 10.35
C SER A 61 3.67 6.67 10.37
N GLU A 62 4.47 7.41 11.11
CA GLU A 62 4.44 8.87 11.14
C GLU A 62 5.58 9.44 10.28
N ILE A 63 5.35 10.61 9.69
CA ILE A 63 6.33 11.30 8.83
C ILE A 63 6.46 12.77 9.24
N GLU A 64 7.69 13.21 9.41
CA GLU A 64 8.04 14.58 9.78
C GLU A 64 9.19 15.09 8.92
N VAL A 65 9.39 16.41 8.86
CA VAL A 65 10.59 16.98 8.24
C VAL A 65 11.80 16.63 9.09
N CYS A 66 12.84 16.08 8.47
CA CYS A 66 14.06 15.69 9.16
C CYS A 66 14.72 16.93 9.79
N PRO A 67 14.93 16.93 11.12
CA PRO A 67 15.58 18.03 11.80
C PRO A 67 16.96 18.35 11.21
N PRO A 68 17.37 19.62 11.23
CA PRO A 68 18.74 19.98 10.86
C PRO A 68 19.73 19.28 11.80
N GLY A 69 20.75 18.65 11.24
CA GLY A 69 21.77 17.90 11.99
C GLY A 69 21.51 16.40 12.16
N GLU A 70 20.28 15.92 11.90
CA GLU A 70 19.96 14.49 11.91
C GLU A 70 20.02 13.86 10.51
N ARG A 71 20.30 14.66 9.48
CA ARG A 71 20.46 14.18 8.11
C ARG A 71 21.78 13.42 7.96
N PRO A 72 21.76 12.18 7.43
CA PRO A 72 22.97 11.46 7.12
C PRO A 72 23.87 12.22 6.14
N ALA A 73 25.17 11.95 6.20
CA ALA A 73 26.10 12.45 5.20
C ALA A 73 25.70 11.96 3.79
N PRO A 74 26.02 12.71 2.72
CA PRO A 74 25.76 12.29 1.36
C PRO A 74 26.35 10.90 1.09
N PRO A 75 25.63 10.04 0.35
CA PRO A 75 26.14 8.72 0.02
C PRO A 75 27.44 8.83 -0.78
N ARG A 76 28.45 8.07 -0.37
CA ARG A 76 29.74 7.98 -1.09
C ARG A 76 30.04 6.55 -1.50
N ARG A 77 30.88 6.40 -2.52
CA ARG A 77 31.43 5.09 -2.88
C ARG A 77 32.23 4.56 -1.69
N ARG A 78 31.90 3.35 -1.27
CA ARG A 78 32.70 2.60 -0.29
C ARG A 78 33.94 2.05 -0.97
N ASP A 79 35.09 2.03 -0.31
CA ASP A 79 36.30 1.37 -0.82
C ASP A 79 36.20 -0.17 -0.69
N ARG A 80 37.28 -0.90 -1.00
CA ARG A 80 37.28 -2.36 -0.92
C ARG A 80 37.24 -2.86 0.54
N ALA A 81 37.93 -2.17 1.44
CA ALA A 81 38.00 -2.56 2.84
C ALA A 81 36.67 -2.30 3.55
N GLU A 82 35.99 -1.19 3.24
CA GLU A 82 34.67 -0.84 3.81
C GLU A 82 33.51 -1.73 3.36
N ARG A 83 33.73 -2.55 2.32
CA ARG A 83 32.75 -3.51 1.79
C ARG A 83 33.03 -4.96 2.17
N ALA A 84 34.19 -5.27 2.75
CA ALA A 84 34.54 -6.61 3.22
C ALA A 84 33.76 -6.96 4.49
#